data_AF-A0AAJ5F4G6-F1
#
_entry.id   AF-A0AAJ5F4G6-F1
#
_cell.length_a   1.000
_cell.length_b   1.000
_cell.length_c   1.000
_cell.angle_alpha   90.00
_cell.angle_beta   90.00
_cell.angle_gamma   90.00
#
_symmetry.space_group_name_H-M   'P 1'
#
loop_
_entity.id
_entity.type
_entity.pdbx_description
1 polymer ?
#
loop_
_entity_poly.entity_id
_entity_poly.type
_entity_poly.pdbx_seq_one_letter_code
_entity_poly.pdbx_strand_id
1 'polypeptide(L)'
;MTPALLRWSLALAALGLAFLGALLVLKGTALGGAFIALGLPLSGVLALAGDTLGGDFAGALRRRTAVLAGQMRPWMGWTVLYAVLKIPVPLWPQRFPLLALLSTGALFLAALAYVWERVGARRALGLAALAFGVGLGVEVLGSRTGWPFGAYSYTAAPAPTLLGVPLIVPLGWFALTLSAALLAGGRAWLAGLLLAAWDVGLEPLMTAEGYWRWNDPAPLWAGAPVQNFLGWWAVGTGLSWAFVGVAPGLFGRRGWNWPMQVRGEGRVRVKVGLVRVEPAPRPDLSRLTFAVVYPIETFFLPGGLVLVGREREAAVTLAAMLGALALARAVRGKK
;
A
#
# COMPACT_ATOMS: atom_id res chain seq x y z
N MET A 1 22.28 16.42 -14.37
CA MET A 1 21.14 15.73 -13.73
C MET A 1 19.98 15.73 -14.71
N THR A 2 19.27 14.61 -14.94
CA THR A 2 18.13 14.60 -15.88
C THR A 2 16.96 15.43 -15.32
N PRO A 3 16.08 16.00 -16.16
CA PRO A 3 14.90 16.73 -15.69
C PRO A 3 14.06 15.90 -14.71
N ALA A 4 13.87 14.61 -14.98
CA ALA A 4 13.17 13.71 -14.08
C ALA A 4 13.88 13.56 -12.72
N LEU A 5 15.20 13.36 -12.70
CA LEU A 5 15.97 13.25 -11.46
C LEU A 5 15.89 14.55 -10.65
N LEU A 6 16.01 15.73 -11.29
CA LEU A 6 15.85 17.02 -10.61
C LEU A 6 14.48 17.13 -9.93
N ARG A 7 13.42 16.81 -10.67
CA ARG A 7 12.04 16.85 -10.18
C ARG A 7 11.84 15.96 -8.96
N TRP A 8 12.30 14.71 -9.03
CA TRP A 8 12.18 13.76 -7.93
C TRP A 8 13.03 14.16 -6.72
N SER A 9 14.27 14.61 -6.91
CA SER A 9 15.14 15.07 -5.82
C SER A 9 14.52 16.25 -5.07
N LEU A 10 13.97 17.22 -5.79
CA LEU A 10 13.30 18.39 -5.21
C LEU A 10 12.02 18.01 -4.44
N ALA A 11 11.20 17.13 -5.03
CA ALA A 11 10.00 16.62 -4.37
C ALA A 11 10.34 15.85 -3.08
N LEU A 12 11.38 15.00 -3.12
CA LEU A 12 11.86 14.25 -1.96
C LEU A 12 12.45 15.16 -0.89
N ALA A 13 13.19 16.21 -1.27
CA ALA A 13 13.71 17.19 -0.32
C ALA A 13 12.57 17.93 0.41
N ALA A 14 11.53 18.35 -0.30
CA ALA A 14 10.35 18.97 0.30
C ALA A 14 9.55 17.99 1.17
N LEU A 15 9.45 16.72 0.76
CA LEU A 15 8.86 15.68 1.60
C LEU A 15 9.69 15.42 2.87
N GLY A 16 11.02 15.48 2.76
CA GLY A 16 11.95 15.41 3.90
C GLY A 16 11.75 16.57 4.87
N LEU A 17 11.44 17.77 4.37
CA LEU A 17 11.06 18.91 5.23
C LEU A 17 9.77 18.62 6.01
N ALA A 18 8.76 18.04 5.37
CA ALA A 18 7.53 17.64 6.06
C ALA A 18 7.78 16.56 7.12
N PHE A 19 8.65 15.59 6.81
CA PHE A 19 9.05 14.54 7.75
C PHE A 19 9.82 15.12 8.96
N LEU A 20 10.75 16.05 8.72
CA LEU A 20 11.42 16.80 9.78
C LEU A 20 10.40 17.58 10.62
N GLY A 21 9.41 18.20 9.97
CA GLY A 21 8.31 18.87 10.65
C GLY A 21 7.54 17.94 11.59
N ALA A 22 7.25 16.72 11.16
CA ALA A 22 6.62 15.70 12.00
C ALA A 22 7.47 15.35 13.23
N LEU A 23 8.78 15.15 13.06
CA LEU A 23 9.70 14.92 14.17
C LEU A 23 9.74 16.11 15.15
N LEU A 24 9.69 17.35 14.64
CA LEU A 24 9.65 18.55 15.45
C LEU A 24 8.35 18.69 16.24
N VAL A 25 7.19 18.37 15.63
CA VAL A 25 5.89 18.34 16.34
C VAL A 25 5.96 17.34 17.50
N LEU A 26 6.49 16.14 17.27
CA LEU A 26 6.61 15.10 18.31
C LEU A 26 7.55 15.51 19.45
N LYS A 27 8.53 16.39 19.17
CA LYS A 27 9.40 17.00 20.18
C LYS A 27 8.79 18.27 20.82
N GLY A 28 7.52 18.56 20.59
CA GLY A 28 6.84 19.74 21.15
C GLY A 28 7.27 21.08 20.55
N THR A 29 7.91 21.08 19.39
CA THR A 29 8.41 22.31 18.75
C THR A 29 7.34 22.95 17.86
N ALA A 30 6.99 24.22 18.14
CA ALA A 30 5.96 24.96 17.42
C ALA A 30 6.21 25.09 15.90
N LEU A 31 7.48 25.09 15.47
CA LEU A 31 7.85 25.15 14.05
C LEU A 31 7.49 23.89 13.25
N GLY A 32 7.26 22.75 13.92
CA GLY A 32 7.00 21.49 13.24
C GLY A 32 5.77 21.54 12.33
N GLY A 33 4.70 22.20 12.80
CA GLY A 33 3.49 22.39 11.99
C GLY A 33 3.74 23.21 10.72
N ALA A 34 4.58 24.26 10.80
CA ALA A 34 4.94 25.07 9.64
C ALA A 34 5.74 24.28 8.60
N PHE A 35 6.66 23.40 9.05
CA PHE A 35 7.45 22.56 8.17
C PHE A 35 6.59 21.54 7.44
N ILE A 36 5.58 20.96 8.10
CA ILE A 36 4.60 20.09 7.46
C ILE A 36 3.74 20.87 6.45
N ALA A 37 3.18 22.01 6.88
CA ALA A 37 2.30 22.84 6.08
C ALA A 37 2.97 23.38 4.81
N LEU A 38 4.29 23.59 4.85
CA LEU A 38 5.09 23.97 3.68
C LEU A 38 5.55 22.76 2.88
N GLY A 39 6.20 21.79 3.53
CA GLY A 39 6.88 20.68 2.87
C GLY A 39 5.94 19.76 2.10
N LEU A 40 4.75 19.45 2.66
CA LEU A 40 3.83 18.50 2.04
C LEU A 40 3.23 19.05 0.73
N PRO A 41 2.62 20.26 0.68
CA PRO A 41 2.15 20.83 -0.59
C PRO A 41 3.29 21.08 -1.58
N LEU A 42 4.44 21.55 -1.08
CA LEU A 42 5.61 21.81 -1.92
C LEU A 42 6.12 20.54 -2.59
N SER A 43 6.11 19.40 -1.89
CA SER A 43 6.51 18.11 -2.47
C SER A 43 5.66 17.72 -3.68
N GLY A 44 4.34 17.94 -3.62
CA GLY A 44 3.43 17.66 -4.73
C GLY A 44 3.65 18.61 -5.91
N VAL A 45 3.81 19.90 -5.64
CA VAL A 45 4.09 20.91 -6.66
C VAL A 45 5.43 20.62 -7.36
N LEU A 46 6.48 20.32 -6.59
CA LEU A 46 7.79 19.99 -7.14
C LEU A 46 7.80 18.64 -7.85
N ALA A 47 7.02 17.65 -7.40
CA ALA A 47 6.85 16.38 -8.12
C ALA A 47 6.21 16.57 -9.50
N LEU A 48 5.40 17.62 -9.66
CA LEU A 48 4.74 17.95 -10.92
C LEU A 48 5.56 18.85 -11.82
N ALA A 49 6.28 19.84 -11.28
CA ALA A 49 6.90 20.89 -12.10
C ALA A 49 8.33 21.27 -11.69
N GLY A 50 8.96 20.57 -10.75
CA GLY A 50 10.29 20.89 -10.24
C GLY A 50 11.40 20.92 -11.29
N ASP A 51 11.23 20.20 -12.41
CA ASP A 51 12.13 20.22 -13.58
C ASP A 51 12.05 21.52 -14.40
N THR A 52 11.08 22.38 -14.13
CA THR A 52 10.81 23.63 -14.86
C THR A 52 10.98 24.87 -14.00
N LEU A 53 11.61 24.74 -12.83
CA LEU A 53 11.98 25.89 -11.99
C LEU A 53 12.85 26.89 -12.76
N GLY A 54 12.49 28.18 -12.69
CA GLY A 54 13.16 29.24 -13.45
C GLY A 54 12.72 29.36 -14.93
N GLY A 55 11.80 28.51 -15.39
CA GLY A 55 11.20 28.56 -16.73
C GLY A 55 9.68 28.59 -16.69
N ASP A 56 9.01 27.80 -17.55
CA ASP A 56 7.54 27.68 -17.58
C ASP A 56 6.98 26.80 -16.43
N PHE A 57 7.30 27.15 -15.19
CA PHE A 57 6.88 26.40 -14.01
C PHE A 57 5.35 26.37 -13.86
N ALA A 58 4.72 27.54 -13.92
CA ALA A 58 3.27 27.67 -13.75
C ALA A 58 2.50 26.96 -14.88
N GLY A 59 2.95 27.09 -16.14
CA GLY A 59 2.34 26.40 -17.26
C GLY A 59 2.55 24.89 -17.21
N ALA A 60 3.74 24.42 -16.84
CA ALA A 60 4.02 23.00 -16.66
C ALA A 60 3.15 22.39 -15.54
N LEU A 61 3.06 23.07 -14.39
CA LEU A 61 2.21 22.67 -13.28
C LEU A 61 0.74 22.58 -13.72
N ARG A 62 0.19 23.63 -14.33
CA ARG A 62 -1.21 23.65 -14.81
C ARG A 62 -1.48 22.52 -15.81
N ARG A 63 -0.62 22.34 -16.82
CA ARG A 63 -0.79 21.29 -17.84
C ARG A 63 -0.72 19.89 -17.25
N ARG A 64 0.25 19.61 -16.38
CA ARG A 64 0.43 18.28 -15.80
C ARG A 64 -0.67 17.96 -14.78
N THR A 65 -1.10 18.94 -13.98
CA THR A 65 -2.26 18.79 -13.09
C THR A 65 -3.53 18.51 -13.88
N ALA A 66 -3.79 19.25 -14.97
CA ALA A 66 -4.96 19.00 -15.82
C ALA A 66 -4.95 17.60 -16.45
N VAL A 67 -3.78 17.15 -16.93
CA VAL A 67 -3.61 15.78 -17.45
C VAL A 67 -3.89 14.73 -16.38
N LEU A 68 -3.36 14.90 -15.17
CA LEU A 68 -3.61 13.98 -14.06
C LEU A 68 -5.08 13.96 -13.67
N ALA A 69 -5.70 15.13 -13.49
CA ALA A 69 -7.10 15.26 -13.16
C ALA A 69 -8.00 14.57 -14.20
N GLY A 70 -7.68 14.70 -15.49
CA GLY A 70 -8.40 14.02 -16.58
C GLY A 70 -8.21 12.50 -16.62
N GLN A 71 -7.17 11.96 -15.98
CA GLN A 71 -6.90 10.52 -15.90
C GLN A 71 -7.32 9.89 -14.55
N MET A 72 -7.70 10.71 -13.57
CA MET A 72 -8.10 10.24 -12.25
C MET A 72 -9.36 9.38 -12.35
N ARG A 73 -9.27 8.18 -11.78
CA ARG A 73 -10.40 7.26 -11.65
C ARG A 73 -10.92 7.28 -10.21
N PRO A 74 -12.20 6.96 -9.94
CA PRO A 74 -12.76 6.94 -8.59
C PRO A 74 -11.89 6.21 -7.56
N TRP A 75 -11.38 5.02 -7.89
CA TRP A 75 -10.51 4.26 -6.99
C TRP A 75 -9.20 4.98 -6.64
N MET A 76 -8.66 5.80 -7.55
CA MET A 76 -7.44 6.57 -7.31
C MET A 76 -7.70 7.68 -6.29
N GLY A 77 -8.86 8.35 -6.37
CA GLY A 77 -9.27 9.36 -5.40
C GLY A 77 -9.37 8.79 -3.98
N TRP A 78 -10.01 7.64 -3.83
CA TRP A 78 -10.08 6.92 -2.56
C TRP A 78 -8.70 6.45 -2.07
N THR A 79 -7.80 6.04 -2.97
CA THR A 79 -6.41 5.66 -2.62
C THR A 79 -5.60 6.86 -2.13
N VAL A 80 -5.81 8.04 -2.74
CA VAL A 80 -5.20 9.30 -2.27
C VAL A 80 -5.73 9.67 -0.90
N LEU A 81 -7.05 9.61 -0.69
CA LEU A 81 -7.66 9.87 0.62
C LEU A 81 -7.11 8.91 1.69
N TYR A 82 -7.00 7.62 1.38
CA TYR A 82 -6.36 6.64 2.23
C TYR A 82 -4.94 7.07 2.66
N ALA A 83 -4.08 7.43 1.71
CA ALA A 83 -2.72 7.86 2.01
C ALA A 83 -2.68 9.14 2.85
N VAL A 84 -3.53 10.14 2.53
CA VAL A 84 -3.60 11.41 3.26
C VAL A 84 -4.05 11.21 4.70
N LEU A 85 -5.04 10.35 4.95
CA LEU A 85 -5.55 10.06 6.29
C LEU A 85 -4.52 9.39 7.21
N LYS A 86 -3.44 8.80 6.66
CA LYS A 86 -2.34 8.20 7.43
C LYS A 86 -1.31 9.23 7.91
N ILE A 87 -1.19 10.37 7.24
CA ILE A 87 -0.23 11.44 7.60
C ILE A 87 -0.40 11.93 9.05
N PRO A 88 -1.61 12.25 9.54
CA PRO A 88 -1.79 12.75 10.91
C PRO A 88 -1.69 11.66 11.99
N VAL A 89 -1.65 10.37 11.64
CA VAL A 89 -1.74 9.26 12.61
C VAL A 89 -0.63 9.32 13.68
N PRO A 90 0.66 9.48 13.33
CA PRO A 90 1.72 9.59 14.35
C PRO A 90 1.61 10.86 15.20
N LEU A 91 0.97 11.91 14.66
CA LEU A 91 0.87 13.24 15.29
C LEU A 91 -0.32 13.37 16.23
N TRP A 92 -1.36 12.55 16.03
CA TRP A 92 -2.57 12.49 16.87
C TRP A 92 -2.92 11.07 17.29
N PRO A 93 -2.13 10.44 18.19
CA PRO A 93 -2.38 9.08 18.67
C PRO A 93 -3.79 8.91 19.25
N GLN A 94 -4.33 9.94 19.92
CA GLN A 94 -5.67 9.90 20.53
C GLN A 94 -6.79 9.75 19.48
N ARG A 95 -6.53 10.14 18.23
CA ARG A 95 -7.48 10.01 17.11
C ARG A 95 -7.19 8.80 16.24
N PHE A 96 -6.25 7.93 16.62
CA PHE A 96 -5.90 6.74 15.86
C PHE A 96 -7.14 5.91 15.48
N PRO A 97 -8.09 5.56 16.39
CA PRO A 97 -9.22 4.71 16.02
C PRO A 97 -10.05 5.29 14.87
N LEU A 98 -10.33 6.60 14.92
CA LEU A 98 -11.08 7.29 13.87
C LEU A 98 -10.28 7.35 12.57
N LEU A 99 -9.00 7.73 12.62
CA LEU A 99 -8.16 7.84 11.43
C LEU A 99 -7.91 6.47 10.78
N ALA A 100 -7.71 5.43 11.57
CA ALA A 100 -7.57 4.05 11.11
C ALA A 100 -8.86 3.55 10.46
N LEU A 101 -10.03 3.84 11.05
CA LEU A 101 -11.32 3.49 10.46
C LEU A 101 -11.56 4.21 9.13
N LEU A 102 -11.37 5.53 9.08
CA LEU A 102 -11.59 6.32 7.88
C LEU A 102 -10.60 5.93 6.77
N SER A 103 -9.32 5.75 7.10
CA SER A 103 -8.31 5.34 6.13
C SER A 103 -8.59 3.94 5.60
N THR A 104 -8.88 2.98 6.46
CA THR A 104 -9.20 1.59 6.05
C THR A 104 -10.51 1.52 5.26
N GLY A 105 -11.50 2.32 5.62
CA GLY A 105 -12.74 2.47 4.85
C GLY A 105 -12.48 3.04 3.46
N ALA A 106 -11.66 4.10 3.34
CA ALA A 106 -11.24 4.65 2.05
C ALA A 106 -10.47 3.61 1.22
N LEU A 107 -9.59 2.83 1.85
CA LEU A 107 -8.85 1.74 1.21
C LEU A 107 -9.79 0.65 0.66
N PHE A 108 -10.79 0.26 1.45
CA PHE A 108 -11.81 -0.71 1.04
C PHE A 108 -12.63 -0.20 -0.14
N LEU A 109 -13.10 1.05 -0.10
CA LEU A 109 -13.84 1.69 -1.19
C LEU A 109 -12.97 1.83 -2.45
N ALA A 110 -11.68 2.12 -2.30
CA ALA A 110 -10.74 2.15 -3.41
C ALA A 110 -10.61 0.77 -4.07
N ALA A 111 -10.43 -0.30 -3.29
CA ALA A 111 -10.38 -1.66 -3.79
C ALA A 111 -11.68 -2.06 -4.51
N LEU A 112 -12.82 -1.72 -3.91
CA LEU A 112 -14.15 -2.05 -4.46
C LEU A 112 -14.37 -1.35 -5.79
N ALA A 113 -14.10 -0.04 -5.87
CA ALA A 113 -14.20 0.73 -7.11
C ALA A 113 -13.25 0.19 -8.18
N TYR A 114 -12.01 -0.18 -7.81
CA TYR A 114 -11.03 -0.71 -8.75
C TYR A 114 -11.51 -2.00 -9.43
N VAL A 115 -12.08 -2.93 -8.64
CA VAL A 115 -12.59 -4.22 -9.11
C VAL A 115 -13.89 -4.02 -9.89
N TRP A 116 -14.81 -3.20 -9.38
CA TRP A 116 -16.07 -2.89 -10.05
C TRP A 116 -15.81 -2.40 -11.47
N GLU A 117 -14.96 -1.40 -11.63
CA GLU A 117 -14.65 -0.79 -12.91
C GLU A 117 -14.00 -1.74 -13.93
N ARG A 118 -13.54 -2.92 -13.52
CA ARG A 118 -12.82 -3.88 -14.40
C ARG A 118 -13.57 -5.18 -14.64
N VAL A 119 -14.33 -5.66 -13.66
CA VAL A 119 -15.03 -6.95 -13.74
C VAL A 119 -16.50 -6.89 -13.32
N GLY A 120 -17.03 -5.69 -13.07
CA GLY A 120 -18.44 -5.43 -12.76
C GLY A 120 -18.79 -5.56 -11.27
N ALA A 121 -19.92 -4.94 -10.89
CA ALA A 121 -20.37 -4.83 -9.50
C ALA A 121 -20.56 -6.18 -8.81
N ARG A 122 -21.16 -7.17 -9.49
CA ARG A 122 -21.43 -8.50 -8.92
C ARG A 122 -20.15 -9.20 -8.45
N ARG A 123 -19.11 -9.20 -9.28
CA ARG A 123 -17.80 -9.79 -8.91
C ARG A 123 -17.10 -8.96 -7.84
N ALA A 124 -17.19 -7.64 -7.91
CA ALA A 124 -16.59 -6.75 -6.90
C ALA A 124 -17.19 -6.99 -5.51
N LEU A 125 -18.52 -7.00 -5.40
CA LEU A 125 -19.23 -7.27 -4.16
C LEU A 125 -19.01 -8.71 -3.67
N GLY A 126 -18.99 -9.69 -4.58
CA GLY A 126 -18.71 -11.09 -4.23
C GLY A 126 -17.30 -11.29 -3.64
N LEU A 127 -16.28 -10.68 -4.25
CA LEU A 127 -14.91 -10.73 -3.74
C LEU A 127 -14.76 -9.98 -2.41
N ALA A 128 -15.40 -8.82 -2.28
CA ALA A 128 -15.39 -8.05 -1.05
C ALA A 128 -16.07 -8.81 0.10
N ALA A 129 -17.24 -9.38 -0.14
CA ALA A 129 -17.96 -10.20 0.84
C ALA A 129 -17.19 -11.46 1.21
N LEU A 130 -16.56 -12.14 0.23
CA LEU A 130 -15.72 -13.31 0.49
C LEU A 130 -14.55 -12.96 1.42
N ALA A 131 -13.78 -11.92 1.08
CA ALA A 131 -12.61 -11.54 1.87
C ALA A 131 -13.00 -10.99 3.24
N PHE A 132 -14.07 -10.21 3.32
CA PHE A 132 -14.61 -9.73 4.60
C PHE A 132 -15.05 -10.90 5.48
N GLY A 133 -15.82 -11.85 4.94
CA GLY A 133 -16.35 -13.00 5.68
C GLY A 133 -15.27 -13.96 6.13
N VAL A 134 -14.31 -14.29 5.26
CA VAL A 134 -13.15 -15.12 5.61
C VAL A 134 -12.28 -14.40 6.63
N GLY A 135 -11.95 -13.12 6.41
CA GLY A 135 -11.15 -12.31 7.33
C GLY A 135 -11.78 -12.24 8.72
N LEU A 136 -13.06 -11.87 8.81
CA LEU A 136 -13.78 -11.87 10.08
C LEU A 136 -13.82 -13.26 10.71
N GLY A 137 -14.08 -14.30 9.91
CA GLY A 137 -14.15 -15.68 10.39
C GLY A 137 -12.84 -16.17 11.00
N VAL A 138 -11.70 -15.94 10.35
CA VAL A 138 -10.39 -16.37 10.87
C VAL A 138 -9.97 -15.55 12.09
N GLU A 139 -10.34 -14.28 12.19
CA GLU A 139 -10.05 -13.44 13.37
C GLU A 139 -10.91 -13.81 14.58
N VAL A 140 -12.20 -14.11 14.36
CA VAL A 140 -13.09 -14.62 15.42
C VAL A 140 -12.60 -15.99 15.89
N LEU A 141 -12.17 -16.85 14.97
CA LEU A 141 -11.63 -18.17 15.31
C LEU A 141 -10.29 -18.04 16.04
N GLY A 142 -9.39 -17.21 15.53
CA GLY A 142 -8.06 -16.93 16.09
C GLY A 142 -8.12 -16.40 17.50
N SER A 143 -8.87 -15.33 17.72
CA SER A 143 -9.02 -14.70 19.04
C SER A 143 -9.67 -15.59 20.10
N ARG A 144 -10.40 -16.66 19.70
CA ARG A 144 -11.05 -17.60 20.64
C ARG A 144 -10.28 -18.89 20.87
N THR A 145 -9.56 -19.38 19.85
CA THR A 145 -8.96 -20.72 19.87
C THR A 145 -7.44 -20.71 19.75
N GLY A 146 -6.86 -19.58 19.36
CA GLY A 146 -5.46 -19.47 19.00
C GLY A 146 -5.12 -19.97 17.60
N TRP A 147 -6.08 -20.46 16.81
CA TRP A 147 -5.85 -20.87 15.42
C TRP A 147 -6.57 -19.94 14.44
N PRO A 148 -5.93 -19.44 13.36
CA PRO A 148 -4.64 -19.88 12.83
C PRO A 148 -3.43 -19.08 13.31
N PHE A 149 -3.60 -18.01 14.09
CA PHE A 149 -2.52 -17.02 14.31
C PHE A 149 -1.64 -17.24 15.56
N GLY A 150 -2.03 -18.10 16.48
CA GLY A 150 -1.47 -18.19 17.83
C GLY A 150 -2.41 -17.60 18.87
N ALA A 151 -2.12 -17.74 20.17
CA ALA A 151 -3.01 -17.25 21.23
C ALA A 151 -2.88 -15.73 21.41
N TYR A 152 -3.96 -14.98 21.17
CA TYR A 152 -4.04 -13.53 21.38
C TYR A 152 -5.44 -13.11 21.83
N SER A 153 -5.54 -11.90 22.40
CA SER A 153 -6.81 -11.27 22.73
C SER A 153 -6.84 -9.82 22.26
N TYR A 154 -8.01 -9.38 21.76
CA TYR A 154 -8.28 -7.97 21.54
C TYR A 154 -8.58 -7.28 22.87
N THR A 155 -7.74 -6.33 23.27
CA THR A 155 -7.86 -5.63 24.57
C THR A 155 -8.44 -4.23 24.42
N ALA A 156 -7.76 -3.35 23.67
CA ALA A 156 -8.18 -1.97 23.43
C ALA A 156 -8.57 -1.73 21.97
N ALA A 157 -9.10 -2.77 21.30
CA ALA A 157 -9.37 -2.76 19.87
C ALA A 157 -10.15 -1.50 19.43
N PRO A 158 -9.70 -0.83 18.35
CA PRO A 158 -10.34 0.39 17.87
C PRO A 158 -11.77 0.08 17.41
N ALA A 159 -12.75 0.72 18.05
CA ALA A 159 -14.15 0.61 17.67
C ALA A 159 -14.40 1.20 16.26
N PRO A 160 -15.44 0.74 15.53
CA PRO A 160 -16.39 -0.30 15.92
C PRO A 160 -15.82 -1.71 15.82
N THR A 161 -16.32 -2.62 16.66
CA THR A 161 -16.02 -4.05 16.60
C THR A 161 -17.22 -4.84 16.09
N LEU A 162 -16.95 -5.98 15.45
CA LEU A 162 -17.93 -6.93 14.98
C LEU A 162 -17.54 -8.31 15.50
N LEU A 163 -18.40 -8.94 16.31
CA LEU A 163 -18.13 -10.23 16.98
C LEU A 163 -16.84 -10.22 17.83
N GLY A 164 -16.45 -9.06 18.35
CA GLY A 164 -15.21 -8.86 19.13
C GLY A 164 -13.98 -8.49 18.30
N VAL A 165 -14.08 -8.51 16.96
CA VAL A 165 -12.99 -8.16 16.04
C VAL A 165 -13.13 -6.70 15.58
N PRO A 166 -12.11 -5.84 15.66
CA PRO A 166 -12.16 -4.48 15.12
C PRO A 166 -12.48 -4.47 13.62
N LEU A 167 -13.47 -3.67 13.20
CA LEU A 167 -14.02 -3.67 11.83
C LEU A 167 -12.96 -3.34 10.77
N ILE A 168 -11.92 -2.61 11.14
CA ILE A 168 -10.80 -2.30 10.24
C ILE A 168 -10.09 -3.57 9.72
N VAL A 169 -10.06 -4.65 10.49
CA VAL A 169 -9.36 -5.88 10.12
C VAL A 169 -10.01 -6.58 8.93
N PRO A 170 -11.31 -6.97 8.96
CA PRO A 170 -11.96 -7.60 7.82
C PRO A 170 -12.07 -6.68 6.59
N LEU A 171 -12.10 -5.35 6.77
CA LEU A 171 -12.02 -4.39 5.65
C LEU A 171 -10.64 -4.42 4.98
N GLY A 172 -9.56 -4.48 5.78
CA GLY A 172 -8.18 -4.56 5.31
C GLY A 172 -7.89 -5.83 4.51
N TRP A 173 -8.43 -6.98 4.95
CA TRP A 173 -8.26 -8.28 4.28
C TRP A 173 -8.64 -8.23 2.79
N PHE A 174 -9.70 -7.51 2.41
CA PHE A 174 -10.08 -7.38 1.00
C PHE A 174 -9.04 -6.61 0.18
N ALA A 175 -8.71 -5.39 0.62
CA ALA A 175 -7.88 -4.49 -0.16
C ALA A 175 -6.41 -4.92 -0.22
N LEU A 176 -5.85 -5.39 0.89
CA LEU A 176 -4.46 -5.85 0.96
C LEU A 176 -4.24 -7.12 0.13
N THR A 177 -5.19 -8.07 0.20
CA THR A 177 -5.18 -9.25 -0.67
C THR A 177 -5.23 -8.86 -2.14
N LEU A 178 -6.10 -7.92 -2.52
CA LEU A 178 -6.19 -7.45 -3.90
C LEU A 178 -4.86 -6.85 -4.38
N SER A 179 -4.26 -5.96 -3.58
CA SER A 179 -3.00 -5.31 -3.93
C SER A 179 -1.87 -6.33 -4.09
N ALA A 180 -1.74 -7.26 -3.14
CA ALA A 180 -0.73 -8.31 -3.16
C ALA A 180 -0.93 -9.28 -4.34
N ALA A 181 -2.18 -9.69 -4.64
CA ALA A 181 -2.49 -10.56 -5.76
C ALA A 181 -2.14 -9.91 -7.12
N LEU A 182 -2.37 -8.60 -7.27
CA LEU A 182 -1.97 -7.84 -8.46
C LEU A 182 -0.44 -7.74 -8.59
N LEU A 183 0.27 -7.51 -7.50
CA LEU A 183 1.73 -7.50 -7.48
C LEU A 183 2.31 -8.87 -7.84
N ALA A 184 1.76 -9.94 -7.27
CA ALA A 184 2.16 -11.32 -7.50
C ALA A 184 1.80 -11.84 -8.91
N GLY A 185 1.02 -11.09 -9.68
CA GLY A 185 0.52 -11.52 -11.00
C GLY A 185 -0.34 -12.78 -10.91
N GLY A 186 -1.17 -12.88 -9.86
CA GLY A 186 -2.07 -14.00 -9.63
C GLY A 186 -1.39 -15.29 -9.12
N ARG A 187 -0.17 -15.20 -8.61
CA ARG A 187 0.50 -16.30 -7.91
C ARG A 187 0.13 -16.25 -6.43
N ALA A 188 -0.84 -17.06 -6.03
CA ALA A 188 -1.46 -17.01 -4.71
C ALA A 188 -0.45 -17.08 -3.55
N TRP A 189 0.50 -18.03 -3.59
CA TRP A 189 1.52 -18.20 -2.54
C TRP A 189 2.41 -16.96 -2.35
N LEU A 190 2.66 -16.23 -3.43
CA LEU A 190 3.47 -15.01 -3.43
C LEU A 190 2.66 -13.81 -2.93
N ALA A 191 1.34 -13.78 -3.19
CA ALA A 191 0.45 -12.82 -2.58
C ALA A 191 0.36 -13.04 -1.05
N GLY A 192 0.23 -14.29 -0.60
CA GLY A 192 0.30 -14.63 0.82
C GLY A 192 1.62 -14.16 1.47
N LEU A 193 2.74 -14.31 0.77
CA LEU A 193 4.04 -13.85 1.27
C LEU A 193 4.11 -12.32 1.40
N LEU A 194 3.54 -11.59 0.44
CA LEU A 194 3.44 -10.14 0.52
C LEU A 194 2.58 -9.70 1.73
N LEU A 195 1.47 -10.40 2.01
CA LEU A 195 0.63 -10.12 3.19
C LEU A 195 1.39 -10.40 4.49
N ALA A 196 2.04 -11.56 4.61
CA ALA A 196 2.84 -11.88 5.78
C ALA A 196 3.98 -10.87 6.00
N ALA A 197 4.62 -10.38 4.93
CA ALA A 197 5.63 -9.34 5.03
C ALA A 197 5.06 -7.96 5.44
N TRP A 198 3.81 -7.65 5.08
CA TRP A 198 3.12 -6.46 5.58
C TRP A 198 2.76 -6.60 7.06
N ASP A 199 2.33 -7.79 7.48
CA ASP A 199 1.99 -8.10 8.86
C ASP A 199 3.19 -7.96 9.83
N VAL A 200 4.40 -8.34 9.40
CA VAL A 200 5.66 -8.06 10.14
C VAL A 200 5.77 -6.58 10.56
N GLY A 201 5.28 -5.65 9.75
CA GLY A 201 5.27 -4.23 10.08
C GLY A 201 4.09 -3.77 10.92
N LEU A 202 2.96 -4.44 10.79
CA LEU A 202 1.76 -4.16 11.54
C LEU A 202 1.92 -4.55 13.02
N GLU A 203 2.54 -5.70 13.27
CA GLU A 203 2.67 -6.31 14.60
C GLU A 203 3.30 -5.41 15.66
N PRO A 204 4.45 -4.76 15.40
CA PRO A 204 5.01 -3.75 16.30
C PRO A 204 3.99 -2.68 16.67
N LEU A 205 3.36 -2.05 15.67
CA LEU A 205 2.47 -0.90 15.89
C LEU A 205 1.27 -1.29 16.75
N MET A 206 0.58 -2.38 16.40
CA MET A 206 -0.67 -2.76 17.05
C MET A 206 -0.46 -3.29 18.47
N THR A 207 0.65 -3.99 18.71
CA THR A 207 1.01 -4.47 20.06
C THR A 207 1.43 -3.31 20.97
N ALA A 208 2.17 -2.32 20.44
CA ALA A 208 2.59 -1.15 21.22
C ALA A 208 1.41 -0.27 21.64
N GLU A 209 0.40 -0.12 20.77
CA GLU A 209 -0.84 0.59 21.09
C GLU A 209 -1.80 -0.25 21.95
N GLY A 210 -1.46 -1.52 22.25
CA GLY A 210 -2.28 -2.41 23.08
C GLY A 210 -3.60 -2.83 22.44
N TYR A 211 -3.69 -2.78 21.10
CA TYR A 211 -4.90 -3.19 20.38
C TYR A 211 -5.12 -4.69 20.40
N TRP A 212 -4.04 -5.46 20.37
CA TRP A 212 -4.05 -6.85 20.76
C TRP A 212 -2.88 -7.17 21.67
N ARG A 213 -3.05 -8.25 22.43
CA ARG A 213 -2.03 -8.79 23.31
C ARG A 213 -1.82 -10.26 22.98
N TRP A 214 -0.57 -10.61 22.66
CA TRP A 214 -0.15 -11.98 22.48
C TRP A 214 0.00 -12.67 23.84
N ASN A 215 -0.61 -13.86 23.96
CA ASN A 215 -0.56 -14.72 25.14
C ASN A 215 0.10 -16.08 24.81
N ASP A 216 0.77 -16.16 23.67
CA ASP A 216 1.40 -17.37 23.17
C ASP A 216 2.69 -17.69 23.94
N PRO A 217 2.95 -18.97 24.28
CA PRO A 217 4.15 -19.36 25.03
C PRO A 217 5.46 -19.19 24.26
N ALA A 218 5.42 -19.06 22.92
CA ALA A 218 6.62 -18.98 22.07
C ALA A 218 6.60 -17.71 21.19
N PRO A 219 6.76 -16.51 21.77
CA PRO A 219 6.78 -15.27 21.01
C PRO A 219 8.03 -15.17 20.12
N LEU A 220 7.89 -14.56 18.94
CA LEU A 220 8.97 -14.32 17.99
C LEU A 220 9.22 -12.82 17.76
N TRP A 221 8.22 -12.11 17.21
CA TRP A 221 8.38 -10.74 16.73
C TRP A 221 7.24 -9.86 17.25
N ALA A 222 7.58 -8.81 17.98
CA ALA A 222 6.60 -7.95 18.67
C ALA A 222 5.57 -8.73 19.52
N GLY A 223 5.96 -9.89 20.06
CA GLY A 223 5.09 -10.79 20.82
C GLY A 223 4.39 -11.86 19.97
N ALA A 224 4.23 -11.66 18.66
CA ALA A 224 3.59 -12.62 17.77
C ALA A 224 4.44 -13.89 17.60
N PRO A 225 3.84 -15.09 17.63
CA PRO A 225 4.53 -16.35 17.35
C PRO A 225 4.77 -16.54 15.85
N VAL A 226 5.63 -17.49 15.47
CA VAL A 226 5.84 -17.91 14.06
C VAL A 226 4.51 -18.28 13.38
N GLN A 227 3.60 -18.87 14.15
CA GLN A 227 2.28 -19.28 13.71
C GLN A 227 1.46 -18.12 13.11
N ASN A 228 1.60 -16.89 13.63
CA ASN A 228 0.89 -15.72 13.11
C ASN A 228 1.25 -15.46 11.64
N PHE A 229 2.55 -15.38 11.35
CA PHE A 229 3.05 -15.09 10.00
C PHE A 229 2.71 -16.22 9.01
N LEU A 230 2.72 -17.48 9.47
CA LEU A 230 2.26 -18.62 8.67
C LEU A 230 0.75 -18.57 8.41
N GLY A 231 -0.04 -18.14 9.41
CA GLY A 231 -1.48 -17.91 9.30
C GLY A 231 -1.80 -16.83 8.26
N TRP A 232 -1.15 -15.67 8.34
CA TRP A 232 -1.26 -14.60 7.35
C TRP A 232 -0.89 -15.06 5.95
N TRP A 233 0.21 -15.82 5.82
CA TRP A 233 0.61 -16.41 4.55
C TRP A 233 -0.44 -17.37 3.99
N ALA A 234 -0.97 -18.28 4.82
CA ALA A 234 -1.94 -19.29 4.41
C ALA A 234 -3.29 -18.68 4.03
N VAL A 235 -3.85 -17.80 4.88
CA VAL A 235 -5.12 -17.10 4.63
C VAL A 235 -5.00 -16.20 3.41
N GLY A 236 -3.92 -15.41 3.32
CA GLY A 236 -3.66 -14.54 2.17
C GLY A 236 -3.49 -15.32 0.86
N THR A 237 -2.84 -16.50 0.92
CA THR A 237 -2.73 -17.42 -0.22
C THR A 237 -4.11 -17.93 -0.63
N GLY A 238 -4.93 -18.41 0.31
CA GLY A 238 -6.27 -18.92 0.04
C GLY A 238 -7.18 -17.87 -0.59
N LEU A 239 -7.22 -16.66 -0.01
CA LEU A 239 -7.98 -15.54 -0.53
C LEU A 239 -7.50 -15.11 -1.92
N SER A 240 -6.17 -14.99 -2.11
CA SER A 240 -5.63 -14.65 -3.42
C SER A 240 -5.94 -15.71 -4.48
N TRP A 241 -5.90 -16.99 -4.13
CA TRP A 241 -6.29 -18.08 -5.03
C TRP A 241 -7.76 -17.95 -5.45
N ALA A 242 -8.66 -17.70 -4.49
CA ALA A 242 -10.08 -17.48 -4.78
C ALA A 242 -10.31 -16.24 -5.66
N PHE A 243 -9.59 -15.13 -5.41
CA PHE A 243 -9.68 -13.92 -6.23
C PHE A 243 -9.31 -14.19 -7.68
N VAL A 244 -8.22 -14.95 -7.89
CA VAL A 244 -7.76 -15.34 -9.23
C VAL A 244 -8.77 -16.28 -9.90
N GLY A 245 -9.40 -17.19 -9.16
CA GLY A 245 -10.45 -18.06 -9.69
C GLY A 245 -11.70 -17.30 -10.15
N VAL A 246 -12.17 -16.34 -9.36
CA VAL A 246 -13.38 -15.55 -9.65
C VAL A 246 -13.14 -14.48 -10.72
N ALA A 247 -11.95 -13.89 -10.77
CA ALA A 247 -11.62 -12.78 -11.66
C ALA A 247 -10.21 -12.92 -12.29
N PRO A 248 -9.94 -13.98 -13.08
CA PRO A 248 -8.59 -14.29 -13.60
C PRO A 248 -8.03 -13.17 -14.49
N GLY A 249 -8.91 -12.49 -15.23
CA GLY A 249 -8.55 -11.37 -16.11
C GLY A 249 -7.92 -10.17 -15.41
N LEU A 250 -8.10 -10.01 -14.09
CA LEU A 250 -7.47 -8.92 -13.32
C LEU A 250 -5.98 -9.14 -13.10
N PHE A 251 -5.53 -10.38 -13.01
CA PHE A 251 -4.21 -10.72 -12.46
C PHE A 251 -3.20 -11.17 -13.51
N GLY A 252 -3.55 -11.06 -14.80
CA GLY A 252 -2.64 -11.39 -15.90
C GLY A 252 -2.34 -12.88 -16.07
N ARG A 253 -3.09 -13.77 -15.38
CA ARG A 253 -3.21 -15.19 -15.74
C ARG A 253 -4.42 -15.33 -16.65
N ARG A 254 -4.18 -15.28 -17.97
CA ARG A 254 -5.13 -15.87 -18.92
C ARG A 254 -5.22 -17.35 -18.54
N GLY A 255 -6.44 -17.86 -18.40
CA GLY A 255 -6.67 -19.29 -18.34
C GLY A 255 -5.94 -19.97 -19.49
N TRP A 256 -5.47 -21.18 -19.24
CA TRP A 256 -4.79 -22.05 -20.20
C TRP A 256 -5.55 -22.07 -21.53
N ASN A 257 -5.08 -21.29 -22.51
CA ASN A 257 -5.57 -21.27 -23.88
C ASN A 257 -4.39 -21.55 -24.80
N TRP A 258 -4.58 -22.55 -25.67
CA TRP A 258 -3.67 -23.07 -26.69
C TRP A 258 -2.89 -21.99 -27.47
N PRO A 259 -1.59 -22.19 -27.77
CA PRO A 259 -0.79 -21.19 -28.45
C PRO A 259 -1.03 -21.23 -29.97
N MET A 260 -1.52 -20.13 -30.53
CA MET A 260 -1.15 -19.74 -31.90
C MET A 260 -0.24 -18.53 -31.81
N GLN A 261 1.05 -18.76 -31.99
CA GLN A 261 2.03 -17.71 -32.22
C GLN A 261 1.93 -17.24 -33.67
N VAL A 262 1.75 -15.94 -33.87
CA VAL A 262 2.21 -15.28 -35.10
C VAL A 262 3.34 -14.34 -34.68
N ARG A 263 4.55 -14.69 -35.12
CA ARG A 263 5.78 -13.92 -34.96
C ARG A 263 5.70 -12.69 -35.88
N GLY A 264 5.85 -11.50 -35.30
CA GLY A 264 6.10 -10.27 -36.04
C GLY A 264 7.54 -9.82 -35.81
N GLU A 265 8.38 -9.90 -36.85
CA GLU A 265 9.76 -9.42 -36.84
C GLU A 265 9.80 -7.88 -36.77
N GLY A 266 10.46 -7.33 -35.75
CA GLY A 266 10.69 -5.90 -35.60
C GLY A 266 12.17 -5.56 -35.74
N ARG A 267 12.57 -5.04 -36.91
CA ARG A 267 13.90 -4.48 -37.18
C ARG A 267 14.20 -3.32 -36.23
N VAL A 268 15.33 -3.38 -35.54
CA VAL A 268 15.89 -2.27 -34.75
C VAL A 268 16.67 -1.34 -35.69
N ARG A 269 16.26 -0.08 -35.80
CA ARG A 269 17.06 1.01 -36.38
C ARG A 269 17.64 1.83 -35.24
N VAL A 270 18.95 1.90 -35.14
CA VAL A 270 19.65 2.85 -34.27
C VAL A 270 19.83 4.14 -35.06
N LYS A 271 19.20 5.23 -34.61
CA LYS A 271 19.53 6.59 -35.03
C LYS A 271 20.43 7.21 -33.97
N VAL A 272 21.66 7.57 -34.36
CA VAL A 272 22.51 8.46 -33.57
C VAL A 272 22.06 9.88 -33.88
N GLY A 273 21.53 10.57 -32.88
CA GLY A 273 21.12 11.97 -32.96
C GLY A 273 21.57 12.71 -31.71
N LEU A 274 21.95 13.98 -31.89
CA LEU A 274 22.28 14.95 -30.84
C LEU A 274 21.35 14.79 -29.63
N VAL A 275 21.92 14.78 -28.43
CA VAL A 275 21.18 14.68 -27.16
C VAL A 275 20.29 15.91 -27.00
N ARG A 276 19.09 15.85 -27.56
CA ARG A 276 17.97 16.69 -27.13
C ARG A 276 17.63 16.23 -25.72
N VAL A 277 17.69 17.15 -24.77
CA VAL A 277 17.05 16.95 -23.46
C VAL A 277 15.56 16.83 -23.74
N GLU A 278 15.06 15.60 -23.81
CA GLU A 278 13.64 15.33 -24.00
C GLU A 278 12.87 15.97 -22.84
N PRO A 279 11.78 16.70 -23.10
CA PRO A 279 10.90 17.18 -22.04
C PRO A 279 10.50 16.00 -21.16
N ALA A 280 10.50 16.17 -19.84
CA ALA A 280 10.17 15.06 -18.96
C ALA A 280 8.80 14.46 -19.35
N PRO A 281 8.69 13.12 -19.39
CA PRO A 281 7.51 12.45 -19.91
C PRO A 281 6.23 12.93 -19.21
N ARG A 282 5.16 13.08 -19.99
CA ARG A 282 3.84 13.46 -19.47
C ARG A 282 3.38 12.40 -18.45
N PRO A 283 2.70 12.80 -17.36
CA PRO A 283 2.14 11.84 -16.42
C PRO A 283 1.16 10.90 -17.14
N ASP A 284 1.28 9.61 -16.87
CA ASP A 284 0.43 8.55 -17.42
C ASP A 284 -0.03 7.62 -16.30
N LEU A 285 -1.24 7.85 -15.79
CA LEU A 285 -1.91 7.03 -14.78
C LEU A 285 -2.57 5.78 -15.37
N SER A 286 -2.63 5.62 -16.70
CA SER A 286 -3.32 4.48 -17.33
C SER A 286 -2.69 3.13 -16.97
N ARG A 287 -1.38 3.14 -16.69
CA ARG A 287 -0.60 1.97 -16.26
C ARG A 287 -0.71 1.68 -14.76
N LEU A 288 -1.28 2.61 -13.98
CA LEU A 288 -1.39 2.45 -12.55
C LEU A 288 -2.47 1.41 -12.22
N THR A 289 -2.13 0.53 -11.28
CA THR A 289 -3.05 -0.49 -10.77
C THR A 289 -3.14 -0.39 -9.26
N PHE A 290 -4.14 -1.05 -8.67
CA PHE A 290 -4.30 -1.10 -7.21
C PHE A 290 -3.13 -1.77 -6.48
N ALA A 291 -2.21 -2.41 -7.22
CA ALA A 291 -0.91 -2.83 -6.72
C ALA A 291 -0.09 -1.69 -6.09
N VAL A 292 -0.40 -0.42 -6.38
CA VAL A 292 0.27 0.76 -5.80
C VAL A 292 0.08 0.88 -4.29
N VAL A 293 -0.97 0.29 -3.72
CA VAL A 293 -1.22 0.31 -2.26
C VAL A 293 -0.06 -0.30 -1.48
N TYR A 294 0.52 -1.41 -1.96
CA TYR A 294 1.60 -2.06 -1.22
C TYR A 294 2.88 -1.19 -1.12
N PRO A 295 3.37 -0.53 -2.20
CA PRO A 295 4.40 0.51 -2.07
C PRO A 295 4.02 1.68 -1.17
N ILE A 296 2.76 2.12 -1.15
CA ILE A 296 2.28 3.15 -0.21
C ILE A 296 2.48 2.65 1.23
N GLU A 297 2.10 1.40 1.52
CA GLU A 297 2.31 0.79 2.84
C GLU A 297 3.79 0.62 3.18
N THR A 298 4.61 0.25 2.20
CA THR A 298 6.07 0.11 2.36
C THR A 298 6.72 1.44 2.74
N PHE A 299 6.09 2.57 2.41
CA PHE A 299 6.51 3.90 2.85
C PHE A 299 5.94 4.24 4.24
N PHE A 300 4.62 4.13 4.42
CA PHE A 300 3.95 4.62 5.63
C PHE A 300 4.18 3.76 6.88
N LEU A 301 4.26 2.42 6.78
CA LEU A 301 4.44 1.56 7.96
C LEU A 301 5.83 1.78 8.58
N PRO A 302 6.95 1.58 7.86
CA PRO A 302 8.27 1.90 8.38
C PRO A 302 8.41 3.37 8.80
N GLY A 303 7.89 4.30 7.99
CA GLY A 303 7.96 5.73 8.30
C GLY A 303 7.25 6.08 9.60
N GLY A 304 6.07 5.50 9.85
CA GLY A 304 5.33 5.64 11.09
C GLY A 304 6.11 5.09 12.29
N LEU A 305 6.72 3.90 12.14
CA LEU A 305 7.56 3.30 13.17
C LEU A 305 8.78 4.18 13.53
N VAL A 306 9.44 4.80 12.55
CA VAL A 306 10.52 5.78 12.82
C VAL A 306 9.99 6.97 13.61
N LEU A 307 8.82 7.50 13.25
CA LEU A 307 8.24 8.66 13.94
C LEU A 307 7.91 8.36 15.41
N VAL A 308 7.52 7.12 15.74
CA VAL A 308 7.25 6.70 17.12
C VAL A 308 8.49 6.12 17.84
N GLY A 309 9.71 6.34 17.32
CA GLY A 309 10.96 5.96 17.96
C GLY A 309 11.26 4.46 17.95
N ARG A 310 10.84 3.76 16.88
CA ARG A 310 11.01 2.31 16.70
C ARG A 310 11.81 2.00 15.44
N GLU A 311 13.05 2.46 15.41
CA GLU A 311 13.89 2.44 14.21
C GLU A 311 14.29 1.02 13.82
N ARG A 312 14.51 0.13 14.81
CA ARG A 312 14.84 -1.28 14.54
C ARG A 312 13.68 -1.99 13.86
N GLU A 313 12.47 -1.83 14.38
CA GLU A 313 11.26 -2.41 13.81
C GLU A 313 10.94 -1.80 12.44
N ALA A 314 11.18 -0.50 12.27
CA ALA A 314 11.06 0.16 10.97
C ALA A 314 12.02 -0.45 9.93
N ALA A 315 13.29 -0.67 10.30
CA ALA A 315 14.29 -1.26 9.41
C ALA A 315 13.94 -2.71 9.02
N VAL A 316 13.51 -3.53 9.97
CA VAL A 316 13.06 -4.91 9.72
C VAL A 316 11.82 -4.92 8.83
N THR A 317 10.85 -4.06 9.11
CA THR A 317 9.62 -3.92 8.30
C THR A 317 9.96 -3.55 6.87
N LEU A 318 10.78 -2.52 6.67
CA LEU A 318 11.18 -2.07 5.35
C LEU A 318 11.92 -3.17 4.60
N ALA A 319 12.85 -3.88 5.26
CA ALA A 319 13.58 -4.99 4.66
C ALA A 319 12.66 -6.15 4.25
N ALA A 320 11.71 -6.54 5.11
CA ALA A 320 10.76 -7.61 4.84
C ALA A 320 9.85 -7.27 3.64
N MET A 321 9.26 -6.08 3.63
CA MET A 321 8.35 -5.63 2.57
C MET A 321 9.10 -5.43 1.23
N LEU A 322 10.30 -4.84 1.26
CA LEU A 322 11.12 -4.69 0.05
C LEU A 322 11.62 -6.03 -0.48
N GLY A 323 12.00 -6.96 0.41
CA GLY A 323 12.40 -8.32 0.05
C GLY A 323 11.28 -9.08 -0.65
N ALA A 324 10.07 -9.05 -0.08
CA ALA A 324 8.89 -9.66 -0.68
C ALA A 324 8.53 -9.02 -2.04
N LEU A 325 8.63 -7.70 -2.15
CA LEU A 325 8.41 -6.97 -3.41
C LEU A 325 9.47 -7.30 -4.48
N ALA A 326 10.75 -7.41 -4.09
CA ALA A 326 11.85 -7.78 -4.97
C ALA A 326 11.66 -9.22 -5.50
N LEU A 327 11.33 -10.15 -4.62
CA LEU A 327 11.00 -11.53 -5.00
C LEU A 327 9.81 -11.57 -5.96
N ALA A 328 8.75 -10.81 -5.67
CA ALA A 328 7.56 -10.78 -6.52
C ALA A 328 7.89 -10.28 -7.93
N ARG A 329 8.75 -9.26 -8.06
CA ARG A 329 9.25 -8.77 -9.35
C ARG A 329 10.13 -9.80 -10.06
N ALA A 330 11.06 -10.43 -9.36
CA ALA A 330 11.97 -11.43 -9.91
C ALA A 330 11.20 -12.65 -10.46
N VAL A 331 10.22 -13.15 -9.72
CA VAL A 331 9.37 -14.28 -10.14
C VAL A 331 8.44 -13.90 -11.30
N ARG A 332 8.01 -12.64 -11.38
CA ARG A 332 7.15 -12.16 -12.46
C ARG A 332 7.90 -11.95 -13.78
N GLY A 333 9.17 -11.53 -13.72
CA GLY A 333 10.03 -11.29 -14.88
C GLY A 333 10.48 -12.54 -15.64
N LYS A 334 10.39 -13.73 -15.03
CA LYS A 334 10.71 -15.03 -15.66
C LYS A 334 9.53 -15.60 -16.48
N LYS A 335 8.96 -14.82 -17.40
CA LYS A 335 7.96 -15.30 -18.37
C LYS A 335 8.60 -15.47 -19.75
#